data_AF-A0A060C9N6-F1
#
_entry.id   AF-A0A060C9N6-F1
#
_cell.length_a   1.000
_cell.length_b   1.000
_cell.length_c   1.000
_cell.angle_alpha   90.00
_cell.angle_beta   90.00
_cell.angle_gamma   90.00
#
_symmetry.space_group_name_H-M   'P 1'
#
loop_
_entity.id
_entity.type
_entity.pdbx_description
1 polymer ?
#
loop_
_entity_poly.entity_id
_entity_poly.type
_entity_poly.pdbx_seq_one_letter_code
_entity_poly.pdbx_strand_id
1 'polypeptide(L)'
;FIENVLDEVMALFPSKYIHIGGDEAIKDEWKASPAVQAKMKSLGITSENALQSWFTDRLGKYLEQHGRRLIGWDEILEGGLP
;
A
#
# COMPACT_ATOMS: atom_id res chain seq x y z
N PHE A 1 -6.38 2.10 11.15
CA PHE A 1 -5.73 0.82 11.53
C PHE A 1 -4.28 0.83 11.10
N ILE A 2 -3.97 0.73 9.80
CA ILE A 2 -2.56 0.59 9.34
C ILE A 2 -1.70 1.77 9.77
N GLU A 3 -2.18 3.01 9.64
CA GLU A 3 -1.46 4.20 10.11
C GLU A 3 -1.14 4.11 11.61
N ASN A 4 -2.10 3.76 12.46
CA ASN A 4 -1.85 3.52 13.90
C ASN A 4 -0.80 2.42 14.16
N VAL A 5 -0.84 1.31 13.41
CA VAL A 5 0.17 0.26 13.51
C VAL A 5 1.54 0.81 13.11
N LEU A 6 1.61 1.59 12.02
CA LEU A 6 2.83 2.23 11.59
C LEU A 6 3.34 3.24 12.63
N ASP A 7 2.46 3.99 13.31
CA ASP A 7 2.85 4.92 14.37
C ASP A 7 3.55 4.19 15.51
N GLU A 8 2.97 3.09 15.97
CA GLU A 8 3.57 2.26 17.02
C GLU A 8 4.89 1.63 16.57
N VAL A 9 4.95 1.10 15.34
CA VAL A 9 6.19 0.56 14.75
C VAL A 9 7.27 1.64 14.66
N MET A 10 6.92 2.84 14.19
CA MET A 10 7.86 3.97 14.06
C MET A 10 8.32 4.49 15.42
N ALA A 11 7.51 4.35 16.48
CA ALA A 11 7.91 4.69 17.84
C ALA A 11 8.90 3.66 18.42
N LEU A 12 8.75 2.38 18.07
CA LEU A 12 9.62 1.30 18.54
C LEU A 12 10.97 1.25 17.80
N PHE A 13 10.98 1.55 16.49
CA PHE A 13 12.17 1.37 15.65
C PHE A 13 12.70 2.70 15.12
N PRO A 14 13.98 3.05 15.39
CA PRO A 14 14.57 4.29 14.88
C PRO A 14 14.94 4.23 13.39
N SER A 15 14.72 3.09 12.73
CA SER A 15 15.08 2.85 11.32
C SER A 15 14.48 3.90 10.37
N LYS A 16 15.29 4.36 9.41
CA LYS A 16 14.78 5.19 8.29
C LYS A 16 13.84 4.40 7.38
N TYR A 17 14.04 3.10 7.25
CA TYR A 17 13.31 2.26 6.30
C TYR A 17 12.28 1.38 7.01
N ILE A 18 11.09 1.29 6.44
CA ILE A 18 10.01 0.41 6.91
C ILE A 18 9.58 -0.49 5.74
N HIS A 19 9.66 -1.80 5.95
CA HIS A 19 9.22 -2.79 4.98
C HIS A 19 7.75 -3.10 5.17
N ILE A 20 6.94 -3.01 4.10
CA ILE A 20 5.49 -3.28 4.17
C ILE A 20 5.07 -4.61 3.51
N GLY A 21 6.03 -5.39 3.01
CA GLY A 21 5.76 -6.60 2.24
C GLY A 21 5.45 -6.23 0.80
N GLY A 22 4.28 -6.64 0.31
CA GLY A 22 3.78 -6.32 -1.04
C GLY A 22 3.71 -7.53 -1.98
N ASP A 23 4.26 -8.66 -1.55
CA ASP A 23 4.34 -9.92 -2.26
C ASP A 23 3.02 -10.71 -2.25
N GLU A 24 2.83 -11.54 -3.28
CA GLU A 24 1.81 -12.60 -3.38
C GLU A 24 0.35 -12.18 -3.04
N ALA A 25 0.02 -10.89 -3.21
CA ALA A 25 -1.34 -10.41 -3.05
C ALA A 25 -2.22 -10.86 -4.23
N ILE A 26 -2.78 -12.08 -4.17
CA ILE A 26 -3.68 -12.64 -5.19
C ILE A 26 -4.94 -11.77 -5.32
N LYS A 27 -5.33 -11.44 -6.56
CA LYS A 27 -6.39 -10.45 -6.84
C LYS A 27 -7.80 -11.03 -6.98
N ASP A 28 -7.97 -12.34 -6.88
CA ASP A 28 -9.26 -12.98 -7.13
C ASP A 28 -10.33 -12.55 -6.13
N GLU A 29 -9.97 -12.41 -4.85
CA GLU A 29 -10.85 -11.88 -3.80
C GLU A 29 -11.22 -10.41 -4.04
N TRP A 30 -10.30 -9.63 -4.61
CA TRP A 30 -10.51 -8.21 -4.91
C TRP A 30 -11.45 -8.04 -6.10
N LYS A 31 -11.31 -8.90 -7.11
CA LYS A 31 -12.23 -9.01 -8.25
C LYS A 31 -13.63 -9.44 -7.82
N ALA A 32 -13.71 -10.40 -6.90
CA ALA A 32 -14.98 -10.95 -6.42
C ALA A 32 -15.72 -10.02 -5.44
N SER A 33 -15.02 -9.07 -4.80
CA SER A 33 -15.59 -8.21 -3.75
C SER A 33 -16.30 -6.96 -4.32
N PRO A 34 -17.63 -6.82 -4.15
CA PRO A 34 -18.35 -5.63 -4.60
C PRO A 34 -17.86 -4.33 -3.92
N ALA A 35 -17.42 -4.43 -2.67
CA ALA A 35 -16.89 -3.30 -1.93
C ALA A 35 -15.56 -2.80 -2.51
N VAL A 36 -14.68 -3.73 -2.90
CA VAL A 36 -13.39 -3.39 -3.53
C VAL A 36 -13.62 -2.80 -4.91
N GLN A 37 -14.50 -3.39 -5.72
CA GLN A 37 -14.84 -2.87 -7.04
C GLN A 37 -15.48 -1.47 -6.97
N ALA A 38 -16.36 -1.22 -6.00
CA ALA A 38 -16.94 0.10 -5.77
C ALA A 38 -15.87 1.13 -5.37
N LYS A 39 -14.90 0.72 -4.53
CA LYS A 39 -13.77 1.57 -4.14
C LYS A 39 -12.90 1.92 -5.35
N MET A 40 -12.54 0.94 -6.18
CA MET A 40 -11.78 1.16 -7.41
C MET A 40 -12.48 2.16 -8.34
N LYS A 41 -13.80 1.98 -8.57
CA LYS A 41 -14.60 2.92 -9.36
C LYS A 41 -14.59 4.34 -8.78
N SER A 42 -14.71 4.48 -7.46
CA SER A 42 -14.67 5.80 -6.80
C SER A 42 -13.31 6.51 -6.93
N LEU A 43 -12.23 5.75 -7.10
CA LEU A 43 -10.87 6.25 -7.27
C LEU A 43 -10.46 6.40 -8.74
N GLY A 44 -11.32 6.00 -9.69
CA GLY A 44 -10.98 5.97 -11.12
C GLY A 44 -9.92 4.91 -11.48
N ILE A 45 -9.75 3.89 -10.64
CA ILE A 45 -8.76 2.83 -10.81
C ILE A 45 -9.37 1.69 -11.63
N THR A 46 -8.64 1.22 -12.63
CA THR A 46 -9.15 0.25 -13.63
C THR A 46 -8.65 -1.17 -13.45
N SER A 47 -7.71 -1.42 -12.53
CA SER A 47 -7.20 -2.77 -12.22
C SER A 47 -6.84 -2.94 -10.76
N GLU A 48 -6.88 -4.17 -10.26
CA GLU A 48 -6.52 -4.48 -8.88
C GLU A 48 -5.02 -4.28 -8.60
N ASN A 49 -4.16 -4.43 -9.62
CA ASN A 49 -2.74 -4.09 -9.49
C ASN A 49 -2.55 -2.57 -9.31
N ALA A 50 -3.31 -1.76 -10.05
CA ALA A 50 -3.31 -0.31 -9.82
C ALA A 50 -3.92 0.06 -8.45
N LEU A 51 -4.88 -0.72 -7.93
CA LEU A 51 -5.36 -0.56 -6.56
C LEU A 51 -4.26 -0.86 -5.53
N GLN A 52 -3.47 -1.90 -5.75
CA GLN A 52 -2.32 -2.22 -4.90
C GLN A 52 -1.29 -1.08 -4.93
N SER A 53 -0.94 -0.57 -6.11
CA SER A 53 -0.01 0.58 -6.21
C SER A 53 -0.57 1.84 -5.55
N TRP A 54 -1.86 2.14 -5.70
CA TRP A 54 -2.50 3.24 -4.97
C TRP A 54 -2.40 3.08 -3.45
N PHE A 55 -2.60 1.86 -2.96
CA PHE A 55 -2.52 1.56 -1.54
C PHE A 55 -1.08 1.70 -1.02
N THR A 56 -0.10 1.16 -1.75
CA THR A 56 1.34 1.32 -1.45
C THR A 56 1.76 2.79 -1.46
N ASP A 57 1.37 3.57 -2.47
CA ASP A 57 1.68 5.01 -2.56
C ASP A 57 1.12 5.79 -1.38
N ARG A 58 -0.13 5.47 -0.96
CA ARG A 58 -0.72 6.07 0.23
C ARG A 58 0.12 5.80 1.50
N LEU A 59 0.61 4.58 1.69
CA LEU A 59 1.48 4.24 2.82
C LEU A 59 2.88 4.85 2.69
N GLY A 60 3.41 4.94 1.46
CA GLY A 60 4.67 5.62 1.17
C GLY A 60 4.64 7.08 1.60
N LYS A 61 3.61 7.82 1.18
CA LYS A 61 3.38 9.22 1.58
C LYS A 61 3.23 9.38 3.09
N TYR A 62 2.52 8.44 3.75
CA TYR A 62 2.39 8.45 5.20
C TYR A 62 3.75 8.32 5.88
N LEU A 63 4.56 7.37 5.45
CA LEU A 63 5.91 7.16 5.99
C LEU A 63 6.82 8.36 5.72
N GLU A 64 6.76 8.95 4.53
CA GLU A 64 7.53 10.15 4.16
C GLU A 64 7.21 11.35 5.05
N GLN A 65 5.94 11.56 5.39
CA GLN A 65 5.51 12.61 6.33
C GLN A 65 6.12 12.44 7.73
N HIS A 66 6.50 11.21 8.10
CA HIS A 66 7.14 10.87 9.36
C HIS A 66 8.67 10.69 9.24
N GLY A 67 9.26 11.15 8.13
CA GLY A 67 10.71 11.05 7.88
C GLY A 67 11.21 9.63 7.66
N ARG A 68 10.31 8.69 7.33
CA ARG A 68 10.62 7.31 6.99
C ARG A 68 10.55 7.09 5.47
N ARG A 69 11.09 5.96 5.01
CA ARG A 69 11.06 5.54 3.61
C ARG A 69 10.52 4.12 3.49
N LEU A 70 9.52 3.95 2.62
CA LEU A 70 8.95 2.64 2.33
C LEU A 70 9.94 1.79 1.53
N ILE A 71 10.03 0.51 1.91
CA ILE A 71 10.61 -0.56 1.11
C ILE A 71 9.60 -1.72 1.05
N GLY A 72 9.70 -2.56 0.04
CA GLY A 72 8.82 -3.71 -0.16
C GLY A 72 9.39 -4.65 -1.22
N TRP A 73 8.74 -5.79 -1.41
CA TRP A 73 9.03 -6.70 -2.51
C TRP A 73 8.65 -6.07 -3.86
N ASP A 74 9.16 -6.64 -4.95
CA ASP A 74 9.12 -5.99 -6.27
C ASP A 74 7.70 -5.77 -6.81
N GLU A 75 6.72 -6.53 -6.34
CA GLU A 75 5.32 -6.44 -6.77
C GLU A 75 4.68 -5.09 -6.44
N ILE A 76 5.26 -4.31 -5.52
CA ILE A 76 4.81 -2.93 -5.26
C ILE A 76 4.98 -2.02 -6.49
N LEU A 77 5.78 -2.42 -7.49
CA LEU A 77 6.03 -1.71 -8.75
C LEU A 77 5.00 -2.00 -9.84
N GLU A 78 4.22 -3.09 -9.73
CA GLU A 78 3.46 -3.67 -10.85
C GLU A 78 2.26 -2.83 -11.34
N GLY A 79 1.76 -1.89 -10.54
CA GLY A 79 0.67 -0.98 -10.94
C GLY A 79 1.13 0.42 -11.37
N GLY A 80 2.45 0.63 -11.50
CA GLY A 80 3.05 1.95 -11.76
C GLY A 80 3.18 2.75 -10.47
N LEU A 81 4.38 2.78 -9.90
CA LEU A 81 4.75 3.85 -8.97
C LEU A 81 5.01 5.13 -9.78
N PRO A 82 4.68 6.33 -9.27
CA PRO A 82 5.28 7.55 -9.80
C PRO A 82 6.81 7.52 -9.70
#